data_AF-A0A382MPE6-F1
#
_entry.id   AF-A0A382MPE6-F1
#
_cell.length_a   1.000
_cell.length_b   1.000
_cell.length_c   1.000
_cell.angle_alpha   90.00
_cell.angle_beta   90.00
_cell.angle_gamma   90.00
#
_symmetry.space_group_name_H-M   'P 1'
#
loop_
_entity.id
_entity.type
_entity.pdbx_description
1 polymer ?
#
loop_
_entity_poly.entity_id
_entity_poly.type
_entity_poly.pdbx_seq_one_letter_code
_entity_poly.pdbx_strand_id
1 'polypeptide(L)'
;MLLKSAAVVGSYTLVSRFLGFIRDILIAFYLGAGVAGDAFFIAFKLPNLFRRLFAEGAFNLAFVPLFSGKLASEGEHAAAQFAEEALSILLLALLILVGLSQLLMPWLVMLIAPGFVDDPERFDLTVYLSRLTFPYLLFISLVSLLSGLLNSFRRFASAAVAPVLLNLCLIGSLLLVSAGGQASAVALAWGVAVAGVVQFLWLSLNCYRLGILPNLRFPRLTSSVRRLLLLMLPAVIGAGVVQLNLVVDMIIASLLAGGSVSHLYYADRIAQLPLGVIGVAMGTALLPTLSRQVVGNESEPALATQNQAVEFSLIFAIPAALALFVIAESVVFVLFERGAFTSADTSVTAAVLA
;
A
#
# COMPACT_ATOMS: atom_id res chain seq x y z
N MET A 1 -11.96 -25.35 5.19
CA MET A 1 -12.24 -24.25 4.24
C MET A 1 -11.37 -23.01 4.53
N LEU A 2 -11.35 -22.50 5.78
CA LEU A 2 -10.50 -21.36 6.19
C LEU A 2 -9.00 -21.57 5.91
N LEU A 3 -8.45 -22.75 6.24
CA LEU A 3 -7.04 -23.09 5.95
C LEU A 3 -6.69 -23.03 4.46
N LYS A 4 -7.61 -23.45 3.57
CA LYS A 4 -7.39 -23.41 2.12
C LYS A 4 -7.41 -21.97 1.60
N SER A 5 -8.36 -21.15 2.05
CA SER A 5 -8.41 -19.72 1.68
C SER A 5 -7.21 -18.95 2.23
N ALA A 6 -6.82 -19.22 3.48
CA ALA A 6 -5.64 -18.62 4.11
C ALA A 6 -4.35 -19.01 3.38
N ALA A 7 -4.19 -20.29 3.01
CA ALA A 7 -3.04 -20.75 2.23
C ALA A 7 -2.97 -20.07 0.85
N VAL A 8 -4.12 -19.91 0.18
CA VAL A 8 -4.17 -19.23 -1.13
C VAL A 8 -3.81 -17.75 -0.99
N VAL A 9 -4.42 -17.02 -0.06
CA VAL A 9 -4.09 -15.60 0.18
C VAL A 9 -2.63 -15.44 0.61
N GLY A 10 -2.13 -16.33 1.48
CA GLY A 10 -0.73 -16.38 1.88
C GLY A 10 0.21 -16.58 0.70
N SER A 11 -0.10 -17.51 -0.21
CA SER A 11 0.71 -17.77 -1.41
C SER A 11 0.79 -16.55 -2.34
N TYR A 12 -0.33 -15.88 -2.62
CA TYR A 12 -0.34 -14.64 -3.41
C TYR A 12 0.42 -13.51 -2.73
N THR A 13 0.34 -13.42 -1.40
CA THR A 13 1.11 -12.44 -0.62
C THR A 13 2.61 -12.70 -0.74
N LEU A 14 3.05 -13.96 -0.66
CA LEU A 14 4.46 -14.33 -0.85
C LEU A 14 4.94 -14.01 -2.26
N VAL A 15 4.16 -14.37 -3.29
CA VAL A 15 4.47 -14.02 -4.68
C VAL A 15 4.57 -12.51 -4.86
N SER A 16 3.64 -11.74 -4.28
CA SER A 16 3.67 -10.29 -4.33
C SER A 16 4.88 -9.71 -3.60
N ARG A 17 5.29 -10.28 -2.46
CA ARG A 17 6.49 -9.83 -1.76
C ARG A 17 7.73 -10.09 -2.59
N PHE A 18 7.86 -11.30 -3.13
CA PHE A 18 8.98 -11.68 -4.00
C PHE A 18 9.09 -10.77 -5.23
N LEU A 19 7.98 -10.53 -5.95
CA LEU A 19 7.96 -9.58 -7.06
C LEU A 19 8.21 -8.14 -6.61
N GLY A 20 7.76 -7.76 -5.41
CA GLY A 20 8.10 -6.48 -4.81
C GLY A 20 9.60 -6.29 -4.64
N PHE A 21 10.31 -7.33 -4.18
CA PHE A 21 11.77 -7.32 -4.10
C PHE A 21 12.43 -7.17 -5.47
N ILE A 22 11.99 -7.96 -6.46
CA ILE A 22 12.52 -7.84 -7.83
C ILE A 22 12.29 -6.43 -8.37
N ARG A 23 11.10 -5.87 -8.15
CA ARG A 23 10.78 -4.50 -8.54
C ARG A 23 11.74 -3.51 -7.89
N ASP A 24 11.94 -3.57 -6.57
CA ASP A 24 12.79 -2.61 -5.85
C ASP A 24 14.27 -2.74 -6.26
N ILE A 25 14.72 -3.97 -6.56
CA ILE A 25 16.03 -4.24 -7.16
C ILE A 25 16.17 -3.56 -8.52
N LEU A 26 15.16 -3.64 -9.39
CA LEU A 26 15.18 -3.01 -10.71
C LEU A 26 15.09 -1.48 -10.61
N ILE A 27 14.29 -0.96 -9.68
CA ILE A 27 14.21 0.47 -9.38
C ILE A 27 15.61 0.97 -8.97
N ALA A 28 16.30 0.28 -8.05
CA ALA A 28 17.67 0.62 -7.67
C ALA A 28 18.63 0.57 -8.87
N PHE A 29 18.54 -0.48 -9.69
CA PHE A 29 19.40 -0.62 -10.87
C PHE A 29 19.24 0.53 -11.88
N TYR A 30 18.00 0.97 -12.17
CA TYR A 30 17.74 2.00 -13.19
C TYR A 30 17.76 3.43 -12.67
N LEU A 31 17.37 3.66 -11.42
CA LEU A 31 17.26 5.00 -10.83
C LEU A 31 18.37 5.34 -9.83
N GLY A 32 19.02 4.33 -9.25
CA GLY A 32 19.98 4.51 -8.17
C GLY A 32 19.34 5.19 -6.94
N ALA A 33 20.15 5.95 -6.22
CA ALA A 33 19.72 6.89 -5.18
C ALA A 33 19.95 8.34 -5.62
N GLY A 34 19.48 8.70 -6.82
CA GLY A 34 19.60 10.05 -7.39
C GLY A 34 18.31 10.87 -7.40
N VAL A 35 18.38 12.05 -8.01
CA VAL A 35 17.26 13.01 -8.16
C VAL A 35 15.99 12.37 -8.71
N ALA A 36 16.12 11.54 -9.75
CA ALA A 36 14.98 10.85 -10.37
C ALA A 36 14.35 9.79 -9.46
N GLY A 37 15.16 9.08 -8.66
CA GLY A 37 14.69 8.11 -7.67
C GLY A 37 13.90 8.79 -6.56
N ASP A 38 14.45 9.87 -6.01
CA ASP A 38 13.79 10.66 -4.97
C ASP A 38 12.46 11.24 -5.47
N ALA A 39 12.45 11.87 -6.64
CA ALA A 39 11.26 12.42 -7.25
C ALA A 39 10.18 11.35 -7.45
N PHE A 40 10.56 10.16 -7.94
CA PHE A 40 9.64 9.03 -8.09
C PHE A 40 9.10 8.54 -6.75
N PHE A 41 9.95 8.34 -5.73
CA PHE A 41 9.49 7.83 -4.44
C PHE A 41 8.54 8.80 -3.75
N ILE A 42 8.77 10.11 -3.83
CA ILE A 42 7.83 11.11 -3.32
C ILE A 42 6.51 11.06 -4.11
N ALA A 43 6.60 11.07 -5.44
CA ALA A 43 5.43 11.00 -6.32
C ALA A 43 4.60 9.73 -6.10
N PHE A 44 5.25 8.59 -5.82
CA PHE A 44 4.58 7.33 -5.55
C PHE A 44 4.04 7.23 -4.12
N LYS A 45 4.62 7.96 -3.17
CA LYS A 45 4.15 7.98 -1.77
C LYS A 45 2.76 8.59 -1.68
N LEU A 46 2.52 9.70 -2.37
CA LEU A 46 1.23 10.41 -2.41
C LEU A 46 0.04 9.47 -2.61
N PRO A 47 -0.10 8.77 -3.75
CA PRO A 47 -1.23 7.87 -3.96
C PRO A 47 -1.20 6.66 -3.01
N ASN A 48 -0.02 6.20 -2.55
CA ASN A 48 0.06 5.11 -1.58
C ASN A 48 -0.45 5.46 -0.19
N LEU A 49 -0.28 6.71 0.26
CA LEU A 49 -0.82 7.20 1.52
C LEU A 49 -2.33 7.09 1.51
N PHE A 50 -2.95 7.62 0.46
CA PHE A 50 -4.41 7.54 0.26
C PHE A 50 -4.88 6.10 0.05
N ARG A 51 -4.13 5.26 -0.68
CA ARG A 51 -4.41 3.83 -0.80
C ARG A 51 -4.47 3.14 0.55
N ARG A 52 -3.49 3.35 1.43
CA ARG A 52 -3.51 2.76 2.77
C ARG A 52 -4.68 3.27 3.61
N LEU A 53 -4.98 4.57 3.52
CA LEU A 53 -6.05 5.22 4.27
C LEU A 53 -7.45 4.75 3.83
N PHE A 54 -7.73 4.81 2.53
CA PHE A 54 -9.03 4.51 1.96
C PHE A 54 -9.16 3.04 1.56
N ALA A 55 -8.21 2.47 0.80
CA ALA A 55 -8.36 1.15 0.22
C ALA A 55 -8.06 -0.01 1.19
N GLU A 56 -7.06 0.09 2.05
CA GLU A 56 -6.67 -1.00 2.97
C GLU A 56 -7.28 -0.84 4.37
N GLY A 57 -7.49 0.38 4.85
CA GLY A 57 -7.96 0.66 6.20
C GLY A 57 -9.46 0.96 6.28
N ALA A 58 -9.81 2.24 6.25
CA ALA A 58 -11.07 2.73 6.80
C ALA A 58 -12.32 2.32 5.99
N PHE A 59 -12.21 2.31 4.65
CA PHE A 59 -13.35 1.94 3.81
C PHE A 59 -13.74 0.48 4.03
N ASN A 60 -12.79 -0.46 3.90
CA ASN A 60 -13.09 -1.89 3.99
C ASN A 60 -13.58 -2.29 5.39
N LEU A 61 -13.03 -1.69 6.45
CA LEU A 61 -13.47 -1.93 7.83
C LEU A 61 -14.93 -1.51 8.06
N ALA A 62 -15.40 -0.45 7.39
CA ALA A 62 -16.78 0.01 7.52
C ALA A 62 -17.73 -0.63 6.50
N PHE A 63 -17.30 -0.79 5.25
CA PHE A 63 -18.10 -1.25 4.13
C PHE A 63 -18.45 -2.74 4.22
N VAL A 64 -17.45 -3.61 4.46
CA VAL A 64 -17.65 -5.07 4.43
C VAL A 64 -18.67 -5.54 5.47
N PRO A 65 -18.64 -5.07 6.74
CA PRO A 65 -19.66 -5.46 7.72
C PRO A 65 -21.06 -4.94 7.38
N LEU A 66 -21.18 -3.70 6.88
CA LEU A 66 -22.48 -3.13 6.48
C LEU A 66 -23.07 -3.86 5.28
N PHE A 67 -22.26 -4.14 4.27
CA PHE A 67 -22.67 -4.88 3.08
C PHE A 67 -23.07 -6.32 3.43
N SER A 68 -22.25 -7.02 4.20
CA SER A 68 -22.52 -8.40 4.61
C SER A 68 -23.74 -8.50 5.53
N GLY A 69 -23.94 -7.51 6.41
CA GLY A 69 -25.14 -7.38 7.23
C GLY A 69 -26.39 -7.22 6.39
N LYS A 70 -26.40 -6.26 5.44
CA LYS A 70 -27.52 -6.08 4.50
C LYS A 70 -27.80 -7.32 3.65
N LEU A 71 -26.75 -7.99 3.17
CA LEU A 71 -26.87 -9.22 2.41
C LEU A 71 -27.58 -10.33 3.22
N ALA A 72 -27.26 -10.44 4.50
CA ALA A 72 -27.85 -11.44 5.39
C ALA A 72 -29.28 -11.08 5.84
N SER A 73 -29.59 -9.80 6.09
CA SER A 73 -30.88 -9.39 6.65
C SER A 73 -31.93 -8.94 5.64
N GLU A 74 -31.50 -8.29 4.55
CA GLU A 74 -32.37 -7.64 3.56
C GLU A 74 -32.26 -8.29 2.16
N GLY A 75 -31.35 -9.26 1.99
CA GLY A 75 -31.14 -10.00 0.75
C GLY A 75 -30.23 -9.32 -0.27
N GLU A 76 -29.99 -10.01 -1.39
CA GLU A 76 -29.03 -9.61 -2.43
C GLU A 76 -29.38 -8.25 -3.07
N HIS A 77 -30.66 -7.97 -3.29
CA HIS A 77 -31.07 -6.74 -3.97
C HIS A 77 -30.75 -5.48 -3.14
N ALA A 78 -31.03 -5.51 -1.84
CA ALA A 78 -30.74 -4.39 -0.93
C ALA A 78 -29.22 -4.20 -0.74
N ALA A 79 -28.46 -5.30 -0.67
CA ALA A 79 -27.00 -5.26 -0.60
C ALA A 79 -26.40 -4.67 -1.90
N ALA A 80 -26.88 -5.10 -3.06
CA ALA A 80 -26.46 -4.57 -4.36
C ALA A 80 -26.74 -3.06 -4.46
N GLN A 81 -27.95 -2.62 -4.10
CA GLN A 81 -28.29 -1.19 -4.06
C GLN A 81 -27.34 -0.39 -3.17
N PHE A 82 -27.01 -0.91 -1.97
CA PHE A 82 -26.05 -0.26 -1.09
C PHE A 82 -24.65 -0.17 -1.72
N ALA A 83 -24.19 -1.21 -2.40
CA ALA A 83 -22.91 -1.19 -3.10
C ALA A 83 -22.89 -0.18 -4.26
N GLU A 84 -23.99 -0.08 -5.02
CA GLU A 84 -24.15 0.89 -6.11
C GLU A 84 -24.16 2.34 -5.60
N GLU A 85 -24.84 2.60 -4.48
CA GLU A 85 -24.86 3.91 -3.82
C GLU A 85 -23.47 4.28 -3.28
N ALA A 86 -22.81 3.33 -2.60
CA ALA A 86 -21.45 3.51 -2.09
C ALA A 86 -20.45 3.77 -3.22
N LEU A 87 -20.53 3.01 -4.33
CA LEU A 87 -19.72 3.21 -5.52
C LEU A 87 -19.91 4.62 -6.09
N SER A 88 -21.15 5.07 -6.23
CA SER A 88 -21.46 6.35 -6.88
C SER A 88 -20.92 7.53 -6.07
N ILE A 89 -21.06 7.48 -4.73
CA ILE A 89 -20.55 8.52 -3.84
C ILE A 89 -19.02 8.46 -3.75
N LEU A 90 -18.45 7.27 -3.66
CA LEU A 90 -16.99 7.07 -3.67
C LEU A 90 -16.39 7.61 -4.96
N LEU A 91 -16.96 7.27 -6.12
CA LEU A 91 -16.50 7.74 -7.42
C LEU A 91 -16.58 9.26 -7.53
N LEU A 92 -17.69 9.87 -7.13
CA LEU A 92 -17.84 11.33 -7.13
C LEU A 92 -16.77 12.00 -6.24
N ALA A 93 -16.60 11.51 -5.01
CA ALA A 93 -15.63 12.05 -4.08
C ALA A 93 -14.19 11.91 -4.62
N LEU A 94 -13.85 10.78 -5.23
CA LEU A 94 -12.54 10.53 -5.83
C LEU A 94 -12.30 11.39 -7.07
N LEU A 95 -13.31 11.60 -7.92
CA LEU A 95 -13.19 12.48 -9.09
C LEU A 95 -12.92 13.92 -8.67
N ILE A 96 -13.63 14.41 -7.64
CA ILE A 96 -13.39 15.74 -7.06
C ILE A 96 -11.99 15.79 -6.46
N LEU A 97 -11.62 14.82 -5.62
CA LEU A 97 -10.32 14.78 -4.96
C LEU A 97 -9.17 14.74 -5.97
N VAL A 98 -9.21 13.81 -6.94
CA VAL A 98 -8.19 13.70 -7.98
C VAL A 98 -8.15 14.96 -8.84
N GLY A 99 -9.31 15.48 -9.28
CA GLY A 99 -9.37 16.71 -10.07
C GLY A 99 -8.76 17.91 -9.35
N LEU A 100 -9.11 18.12 -8.08
CA LEU A 100 -8.53 19.18 -7.25
C LEU A 100 -7.03 18.96 -7.01
N SER A 101 -6.60 17.73 -6.71
CA SER A 101 -5.19 17.43 -6.49
C SER A 101 -4.34 17.63 -7.76
N GLN A 102 -4.88 17.38 -8.96
CA GLN A 102 -4.15 17.64 -10.21
C GLN A 102 -3.84 19.12 -10.40
N LEU A 103 -4.83 19.97 -10.10
CA LEU A 103 -4.69 21.43 -10.12
C LEU A 103 -3.72 21.88 -9.02
N LEU A 104 -3.88 21.31 -7.82
CA LEU A 104 -3.15 21.71 -6.63
C LEU A 104 -1.79 21.01 -6.43
N MET A 105 -1.35 20.21 -7.42
CA MET A 105 -0.19 19.32 -7.25
C MET A 105 1.10 20.02 -6.82
N PRO A 106 1.47 21.20 -7.36
CA PRO A 106 2.66 21.91 -6.90
C PRO A 106 2.64 22.21 -5.40
N TRP A 107 1.50 22.67 -4.86
CA TRP A 107 1.36 22.94 -3.43
C TRP A 107 1.35 21.65 -2.60
N LEU A 108 0.80 20.55 -3.11
CA LEU A 108 0.86 19.25 -2.45
C LEU A 108 2.30 18.73 -2.35
N VAL A 109 3.09 18.87 -3.43
CA VAL A 109 4.51 18.52 -3.42
C VAL A 109 5.29 19.43 -2.47
N MET A 110 5.03 20.74 -2.47
CA MET A 110 5.65 21.68 -1.53
C MET A 110 5.35 21.32 -0.06
N LEU A 111 4.17 20.82 0.24
CA LEU A 111 3.79 20.40 1.60
C LEU A 111 4.55 19.14 2.05
N ILE A 112 4.75 18.19 1.15
CA ILE A 112 5.28 16.85 1.47
C ILE A 112 6.81 16.78 1.29
N ALA A 113 7.34 17.61 0.41
CA ALA A 113 8.74 17.67 0.03
C ALA A 113 9.25 19.13 -0.03
N PRO A 114 9.13 19.91 1.06
CA PRO A 114 9.51 21.32 1.05
C PRO A 114 10.99 21.53 0.69
N GLY A 115 11.88 20.58 1.01
CA GLY A 115 13.30 20.69 0.66
C GLY A 115 13.61 20.57 -0.83
N PHE A 116 12.61 20.29 -1.68
CA PHE A 116 12.81 20.26 -3.13
C PHE A 116 12.52 21.63 -3.76
N VAL A 117 11.88 22.56 -3.05
CA VAL A 117 11.44 23.86 -3.58
C VAL A 117 12.62 24.69 -4.11
N ASP A 118 13.79 24.60 -3.46
CA ASP A 118 15.00 25.32 -3.85
C ASP A 118 15.74 24.67 -5.03
N ASP A 119 15.28 23.50 -5.51
CA ASP A 119 15.80 22.77 -6.67
C ASP A 119 14.68 22.63 -7.74
N PRO A 120 14.57 23.59 -8.68
CA PRO A 120 13.48 23.62 -9.65
C PRO A 120 13.39 22.37 -10.52
N GLU A 121 14.51 21.77 -10.90
CA GLU A 121 14.53 20.58 -11.76
C GLU A 121 13.94 19.37 -11.03
N ARG A 122 14.36 19.17 -9.77
CA ARG A 122 13.83 18.10 -8.92
C ARG A 122 12.38 18.32 -8.53
N PHE A 123 12.01 19.57 -8.23
CA PHE A 123 10.63 19.94 -7.90
C PHE A 123 9.68 19.70 -9.08
N ASP A 124 10.00 20.22 -10.27
CA ASP A 124 9.16 20.11 -11.46
C ASP A 124 9.01 18.65 -11.89
N LEU A 125 10.09 17.86 -11.82
CA LEU A 125 10.03 16.42 -12.06
C LEU A 125 9.09 15.75 -11.05
N THR A 126 9.21 16.07 -9.77
CA THR A 126 8.35 15.48 -8.72
C THR A 126 6.88 15.84 -8.93
N VAL A 127 6.57 17.08 -9.30
CA VAL A 127 5.21 17.52 -9.65
C VAL A 127 4.69 16.75 -10.86
N TYR A 128 5.50 16.62 -11.92
CA TYR A 128 5.12 15.90 -13.13
C TYR A 128 4.84 14.43 -12.85
N LEU A 129 5.73 13.73 -12.15
CA LEU A 129 5.56 12.34 -11.76
C LEU A 129 4.34 12.17 -10.84
N SER A 130 4.13 13.10 -9.90
CA SER A 130 2.97 13.07 -9.00
C SER A 130 1.66 13.20 -9.76
N ARG A 131 1.58 14.12 -10.73
CA ARG A 131 0.40 14.26 -11.62
C ARG A 131 0.12 12.97 -12.37
N LEU A 132 1.16 12.25 -12.77
CA LEU A 132 1.03 11.01 -13.52
C LEU A 132 0.62 9.82 -12.64
N THR A 133 1.15 9.72 -11.43
CA THR A 133 0.82 8.64 -10.49
C THR A 133 -0.52 8.86 -9.79
N PHE A 134 -0.93 10.10 -9.51
CA PHE A 134 -2.11 10.38 -8.67
C PHE A 134 -3.44 9.77 -9.17
N PRO A 135 -3.73 9.69 -10.49
CA PRO A 135 -4.93 9.03 -11.00
C PRO A 135 -5.05 7.55 -10.59
N TYR A 136 -3.95 6.89 -10.24
CA TYR A 136 -3.96 5.55 -9.64
C TYR A 136 -4.87 5.49 -8.40
N LEU A 137 -4.96 6.58 -7.62
CA LEU A 137 -5.82 6.66 -6.44
C LEU A 137 -7.29 6.36 -6.76
N LEU A 138 -7.78 6.85 -7.89
CA LEU A 138 -9.15 6.60 -8.34
C LEU A 138 -9.37 5.08 -8.50
N PHE A 139 -8.51 4.43 -9.28
CA PHE A 139 -8.65 3.01 -9.58
C PHE A 139 -8.45 2.12 -8.35
N ILE A 140 -7.43 2.39 -7.53
CA ILE A 140 -7.14 1.53 -6.38
C ILE A 140 -8.22 1.61 -5.30
N SER A 141 -8.88 2.75 -5.17
CA SER A 141 -10.03 2.91 -4.26
C SER A 141 -11.25 2.15 -4.77
N LEU A 142 -11.50 2.15 -6.09
CA LEU A 142 -12.53 1.30 -6.70
C LEU A 142 -12.21 -0.19 -6.55
N VAL A 143 -10.94 -0.56 -6.74
CA VAL A 143 -10.43 -1.92 -6.50
C VAL A 143 -10.68 -2.36 -5.06
N SER A 144 -10.55 -1.47 -4.08
CA SER A 144 -10.89 -1.77 -2.68
C SER A 144 -12.35 -2.12 -2.50
N LEU A 145 -13.27 -1.34 -3.07
CA LEU A 145 -14.70 -1.62 -3.01
C LEU A 145 -15.02 -2.98 -3.64
N LEU A 146 -14.48 -3.25 -4.84
CA LEU A 146 -14.68 -4.54 -5.51
C LEU A 146 -14.05 -5.70 -4.72
N SER A 147 -12.91 -5.47 -4.07
CA SER A 147 -12.27 -6.46 -3.18
C SER A 147 -13.16 -6.75 -1.98
N GLY A 148 -13.76 -5.72 -1.36
CA GLY A 148 -14.71 -5.86 -0.27
C GLY A 148 -15.92 -6.72 -0.66
N LEU A 149 -16.49 -6.47 -1.85
CA LEU A 149 -17.56 -7.31 -2.41
C LEU A 149 -17.11 -8.76 -2.58
N LEU A 150 -16.01 -9.01 -3.30
CA LEU A 150 -15.49 -10.36 -3.54
C LEU A 150 -15.19 -11.10 -2.23
N ASN A 151 -14.66 -10.41 -1.22
CA ASN A 151 -14.39 -10.98 0.10
C ASN A 151 -15.68 -11.39 0.83
N SER A 152 -16.75 -10.58 0.76
CA SER A 152 -18.07 -10.96 1.29
C SER A 152 -18.63 -12.22 0.62
N PHE A 153 -18.35 -12.44 -0.66
CA PHE A 153 -18.68 -13.66 -1.40
C PHE A 153 -17.61 -14.78 -1.29
N ARG A 154 -16.67 -14.67 -0.33
CA ARG A 154 -15.60 -15.65 -0.05
C ARG A 154 -14.61 -15.87 -1.22
N ARG A 155 -14.46 -14.91 -2.12
CA ARG A 155 -13.54 -14.92 -3.28
C ARG A 155 -12.26 -14.14 -3.00
N PHE A 156 -11.58 -14.51 -1.92
CA PHE A 156 -10.38 -13.82 -1.42
C PHE A 156 -9.18 -13.83 -2.40
N ALA A 157 -9.07 -14.89 -3.21
CA ALA A 157 -7.96 -15.06 -4.16
C ALA A 157 -7.92 -13.95 -5.21
N SER A 158 -9.07 -13.55 -5.77
CA SER A 158 -9.14 -12.54 -6.82
C SER A 158 -8.65 -11.18 -6.35
N ALA A 159 -8.95 -10.81 -5.09
CA ALA A 159 -8.47 -9.58 -4.46
C ALA A 159 -6.97 -9.65 -4.12
N ALA A 160 -6.47 -10.81 -3.69
CA ALA A 160 -5.06 -11.01 -3.33
C ALA A 160 -4.09 -10.90 -4.52
N VAL A 161 -4.58 -10.99 -5.76
CA VAL A 161 -3.79 -10.79 -6.99
C VAL A 161 -3.48 -9.32 -7.26
N ALA A 162 -4.25 -8.36 -6.73
CA ALA A 162 -4.07 -6.95 -7.07
C ALA A 162 -2.64 -6.41 -6.81
N PRO A 163 -1.99 -6.68 -5.65
CA PRO A 163 -0.60 -6.27 -5.41
C PRO A 163 0.41 -6.91 -6.39
N VAL A 164 0.15 -8.14 -6.84
CA VAL A 164 0.98 -8.83 -7.85
C VAL A 164 0.94 -8.05 -9.16
N LEU A 165 -0.25 -7.63 -9.61
CA LEU A 165 -0.42 -6.87 -10.85
C LEU A 165 0.33 -5.52 -10.81
N LEU A 166 0.35 -4.84 -9.66
CA LEU A 166 1.12 -3.61 -9.48
C LEU A 166 2.61 -3.84 -9.73
N ASN A 167 3.18 -4.87 -9.09
CA ASN A 167 4.60 -5.18 -9.25
C ASN A 167 4.92 -5.58 -10.69
N LEU A 168 4.06 -6.37 -11.34
CA LEU A 168 4.25 -6.75 -12.75
C LEU A 168 4.22 -5.54 -13.69
N CYS A 169 3.32 -4.59 -13.47
CA CYS A 169 3.27 -3.37 -14.27
C CYS A 169 4.52 -2.50 -14.10
N LEU A 170 5.01 -2.35 -12.85
CA LEU A 170 6.22 -1.56 -12.56
C LEU A 170 7.49 -2.21 -13.11
N ILE A 171 7.63 -3.53 -12.94
CA ILE A 171 8.71 -4.31 -13.54
C ILE A 171 8.64 -4.19 -15.07
N GLY A 172 7.46 -4.41 -15.64
CA GLY A 172 7.23 -4.30 -17.08
C GLY A 172 7.58 -2.92 -17.64
N SER A 173 7.19 -1.83 -16.96
CA SER A 173 7.53 -0.48 -17.40
C SER A 173 9.03 -0.21 -17.42
N LEU A 174 9.77 -0.71 -16.43
CA LEU A 174 11.23 -0.57 -16.39
C LEU A 174 11.91 -1.38 -17.51
N LEU A 175 11.46 -2.60 -17.75
CA LEU A 175 12.01 -3.46 -18.80
C LEU A 175 11.70 -2.97 -20.21
N LEU A 176 10.56 -2.31 -20.43
CA LEU A 176 10.17 -1.76 -21.73
C LEU A 176 10.96 -0.53 -22.12
N VAL A 177 11.21 0.39 -21.17
CA VAL A 177 12.00 1.60 -21.44
C VAL A 177 13.48 1.28 -21.39
N SER A 178 13.93 0.45 -20.45
CA SER A 178 15.31 0.00 -20.29
C SER A 178 16.38 1.12 -20.26
N ALA A 179 15.97 2.35 -19.95
CA ALA A 179 16.83 3.54 -19.84
C ALA A 179 16.99 3.94 -18.38
N GLY A 180 18.13 4.52 -17.99
CA GLY A 180 18.35 5.00 -16.62
C GLY A 180 17.73 6.38 -16.32
N GLY A 181 17.74 6.78 -15.05
CA GLY A 181 17.41 8.15 -14.62
C GLY A 181 15.96 8.57 -14.90
N GLN A 182 15.76 9.81 -15.35
CA GLN A 182 14.43 10.42 -15.50
C GLN A 182 13.48 9.61 -16.40
N ALA A 183 13.99 9.01 -17.49
CA ALA A 183 13.17 8.19 -18.38
C ALA A 183 12.55 6.98 -17.66
N SER A 184 13.32 6.30 -16.80
CA SER A 184 12.81 5.22 -15.96
C SER A 184 11.83 5.69 -14.89
N ALA A 185 12.02 6.88 -14.32
CA ALA A 185 11.09 7.45 -13.34
C ALA A 185 9.73 7.73 -13.97
N VAL A 186 9.72 8.30 -15.18
CA VAL A 186 8.49 8.52 -15.97
C VAL A 186 7.85 7.18 -16.36
N ALA A 187 8.65 6.20 -16.77
CA ALA A 187 8.16 4.85 -17.09
C ALA A 187 7.45 4.21 -15.89
N LEU A 188 8.06 4.27 -14.71
CA LEU A 188 7.47 3.78 -13.47
C LEU A 188 6.18 4.51 -13.11
N ALA A 189 6.15 5.84 -13.25
CA ALA A 189 4.94 6.61 -12.98
C ALA A 189 3.77 6.21 -13.90
N TRP A 190 4.03 5.97 -15.20
CA TRP A 190 3.06 5.35 -16.10
C TRP A 190 2.71 3.93 -15.66
N GLY A 191 3.68 3.13 -15.23
CA GLY A 191 3.47 1.79 -14.69
C GLY A 191 2.52 1.78 -13.49
N VAL A 192 2.60 2.77 -12.60
CA VAL A 192 1.65 2.96 -11.47
C VAL A 192 0.25 3.26 -12.00
N ALA A 193 0.11 4.19 -12.95
CA ALA A 193 -1.19 4.57 -13.51
C ALA A 193 -1.86 3.37 -14.22
N VAL A 194 -1.10 2.66 -15.06
CA VAL A 194 -1.54 1.46 -15.79
C VAL A 194 -1.90 0.34 -14.81
N ALA A 195 -1.13 0.14 -13.74
CA ALA A 195 -1.44 -0.85 -12.72
C ALA A 195 -2.84 -0.66 -12.13
N GLY A 196 -3.23 0.59 -11.85
CA GLY A 196 -4.57 0.90 -11.35
C GLY A 196 -5.66 0.41 -12.31
N VAL A 197 -5.52 0.73 -13.60
CA VAL A 197 -6.47 0.28 -14.64
C VAL A 197 -6.50 -1.25 -14.72
N VAL A 198 -5.34 -1.90 -14.77
CA VAL A 198 -5.24 -3.37 -14.88
C VAL A 198 -5.87 -4.05 -13.67
N GLN A 199 -5.61 -3.57 -12.45
CA GLN A 199 -6.23 -4.07 -11.23
C GLN A 199 -7.75 -3.88 -11.24
N PHE A 200 -8.22 -2.70 -11.64
CA PHE A 200 -9.65 -2.41 -11.72
C PHE A 200 -10.36 -3.33 -12.72
N LEU A 201 -9.80 -3.51 -13.92
CA LEU A 201 -10.34 -4.42 -14.93
C LEU A 201 -10.36 -5.87 -14.45
N TRP A 202 -9.28 -6.33 -13.81
CA TRP A 202 -9.19 -7.68 -13.24
C TRP A 202 -10.33 -7.94 -12.25
N LEU A 203 -10.51 -7.05 -11.26
CA LEU A 203 -11.55 -7.24 -10.24
C LEU A 203 -12.95 -7.04 -10.81
N SER A 204 -13.13 -6.08 -11.71
CA SER A 204 -14.42 -5.83 -12.37
C SER A 204 -14.87 -7.05 -13.16
N LEU A 205 -13.96 -7.71 -13.89
CA LEU A 205 -14.26 -8.95 -14.61
C LEU A 205 -14.65 -10.09 -13.66
N ASN A 206 -13.97 -10.21 -12.51
CA ASN A 206 -14.31 -11.21 -11.50
C ASN A 206 -15.69 -10.94 -10.86
N CYS A 207 -16.02 -9.68 -10.57
CA CYS A 207 -17.35 -9.31 -10.08
C CYS A 207 -18.43 -9.54 -11.13
N TYR A 208 -18.16 -9.22 -12.40
CA TYR A 208 -19.08 -9.45 -13.52
C TYR A 208 -19.40 -10.94 -13.69
N ARG A 209 -18.39 -11.81 -13.66
CA ARG A 209 -18.56 -13.28 -13.73
C ARG A 209 -19.41 -13.87 -12.61
N LEU A 210 -19.52 -13.16 -11.48
CA LEU A 210 -20.34 -13.55 -10.34
C LEU A 210 -21.70 -12.85 -10.30
N GLY A 211 -21.99 -11.95 -11.26
CA GLY A 211 -23.24 -11.18 -11.28
C GLY A 211 -23.36 -10.12 -10.19
N ILE A 212 -22.25 -9.75 -9.53
CA ILE A 212 -22.23 -8.82 -8.38
C ILE A 212 -21.57 -7.48 -8.72
N LEU A 213 -21.31 -7.20 -10.00
CA LEU A 213 -20.72 -5.93 -10.42
C LEU A 213 -21.74 -4.80 -10.18
N PRO A 214 -21.44 -3.82 -9.31
CA PRO A 214 -22.37 -2.72 -9.04
C PRO A 214 -22.55 -1.82 -10.26
N ASN A 215 -23.79 -1.48 -10.60
CA ASN A 215 -24.08 -0.47 -11.61
C ASN A 215 -23.84 0.94 -11.06
N LEU A 216 -23.39 1.84 -11.93
CA LEU A 216 -23.25 3.24 -11.58
C LEU A 216 -24.64 3.89 -11.47
N ARG A 217 -24.93 4.51 -10.32
CA ARG A 217 -26.17 5.27 -10.09
C ARG A 217 -25.85 6.75 -9.93
N PHE A 218 -26.90 7.58 -9.94
CA PHE A 218 -26.74 8.97 -9.53
C PHE A 218 -26.33 9.04 -8.04
N PRO A 219 -25.28 9.80 -7.70
CA PRO A 219 -24.79 9.89 -6.34
C PRO A 219 -25.85 10.53 -5.43
N ARG A 220 -26.27 9.78 -4.41
CA ARG A 220 -27.24 10.25 -3.40
C ARG A 220 -26.75 9.86 -2.00
N LEU A 221 -26.81 10.81 -1.06
CA LEU A 221 -26.47 10.57 0.34
C LEU A 221 -27.65 9.91 1.05
N THR A 222 -27.79 8.60 0.87
CA THR A 222 -28.80 7.80 1.59
C THR A 222 -28.40 7.60 3.06
N SER A 223 -29.35 7.14 3.89
CA SER A 223 -29.09 6.81 5.29
C SER A 223 -27.98 5.76 5.45
N SER A 224 -27.94 4.77 4.54
CA SER A 224 -26.92 3.72 4.51
C SER A 224 -25.53 4.27 4.18
N VAL A 225 -25.42 5.14 3.18
CA VAL A 225 -24.15 5.81 2.84
C VAL A 225 -23.71 6.75 3.96
N ARG A 226 -24.63 7.51 4.57
CA ARG A 226 -24.30 8.37 5.71
C ARG A 226 -23.75 7.57 6.89
N ARG A 227 -24.33 6.40 7.16
CA ARG A 227 -23.83 5.46 8.18
C ARG A 227 -22.44 4.94 7.83
N LEU A 228 -22.18 4.59 6.55
CA LEU A 228 -20.85 4.21 6.08
C LEU A 228 -19.83 5.33 6.35
N LEU A 229 -20.13 6.58 5.96
CA LEU A 229 -19.24 7.73 6.17
C LEU A 229 -18.96 7.99 7.66
N LEU A 230 -19.98 7.88 8.51
CA LEU A 230 -19.83 8.04 9.97
C LEU A 230 -18.92 6.98 10.59
N LEU A 231 -18.99 5.74 10.11
CA LEU A 231 -18.11 4.64 10.56
C LEU A 231 -16.69 4.75 9.99
N MET A 232 -16.55 5.30 8.79
CA MET A 232 -15.25 5.54 8.19
C MET A 232 -14.45 6.61 8.94
N LEU A 233 -15.09 7.67 9.45
CA LEU A 233 -14.40 8.79 10.11
C LEU A 233 -13.46 8.36 11.26
N PRO A 234 -13.89 7.60 12.28
CA PRO A 234 -12.99 7.15 13.35
C PRO A 234 -11.92 6.19 12.83
N ALA A 235 -12.24 5.37 11.82
CA ALA A 235 -11.27 4.45 11.22
C ALA A 235 -10.18 5.19 10.41
N VAL A 236 -10.54 6.28 9.71
CA VAL A 236 -9.60 7.16 9.01
C VAL A 236 -8.69 7.86 10.02
N ILE A 237 -9.22 8.34 11.14
CA ILE A 237 -8.41 8.97 12.19
C ILE A 237 -7.40 7.95 12.76
N GLY A 238 -7.86 6.75 13.10
CA GLY A 238 -7.01 5.69 13.63
C GLY A 238 -5.91 5.24 12.66
N ALA A 239 -6.27 5.00 11.39
CA ALA A 239 -5.29 4.63 10.36
C ALA A 239 -4.40 5.81 9.95
N GLY A 240 -4.91 7.03 10.06
CA GLY A 240 -4.25 8.26 9.63
C GLY A 240 -3.01 8.60 10.45
N VAL A 241 -2.96 8.25 11.73
CA VAL A 241 -1.80 8.54 12.61
C VAL A 241 -0.51 7.96 12.04
N VAL A 242 -0.52 6.69 11.63
CA VAL A 242 0.65 6.02 11.02
C VAL A 242 1.03 6.71 9.71
N GLN A 243 0.03 7.15 8.94
CA GLN A 243 0.28 7.79 7.64
C GLN A 243 0.83 9.20 7.78
N LEU A 244 0.41 9.93 8.81
CA LEU A 244 0.98 11.22 9.16
C LEU A 244 2.45 11.09 9.56
N ASN A 245 2.80 10.08 10.36
CA ASN A 245 4.20 9.82 10.72
C ASN A 245 5.08 9.62 9.47
N LEU A 246 4.63 8.79 8.52
CA LEU A 246 5.37 8.59 7.26
C LEU A 246 5.46 9.83 6.37
N VAL A 247 4.54 10.78 6.48
CA VAL A 247 4.61 12.06 5.77
C VAL A 247 5.63 12.98 6.44
N VAL A 248 5.66 13.02 7.77
CA VAL A 248 6.67 13.76 8.53
C VAL A 248 8.07 13.24 8.23
N ASP A 249 8.26 11.92 8.18
CA ASP A 249 9.54 11.31 7.79
C ASP A 249 9.99 11.78 6.40
N MET A 250 9.05 11.88 5.44
CA MET A 250 9.38 12.40 4.11
C MET A 250 9.70 13.88 4.10
N ILE A 251 8.98 14.70 4.88
CA ILE A 251 9.28 16.13 4.99
C ILE A 251 10.72 16.29 5.50
N ILE A 252 11.08 15.59 6.56
CA ILE A 252 12.44 15.63 7.14
C ILE A 252 13.46 15.13 6.11
N ALA A 253 13.21 13.97 5.48
CA ALA A 253 14.13 13.41 4.49
C ALA A 253 14.29 14.31 3.25
N SER A 254 13.26 15.06 2.87
CA SER A 254 13.31 15.99 1.73
C SER A 254 14.24 17.18 1.96
N LEU A 255 14.45 17.57 3.23
CA LEU A 255 15.32 18.68 3.63
C LEU A 255 16.81 18.29 3.68
N LEU A 256 17.11 17.00 3.52
CA LEU A 256 18.48 16.48 3.49
C LEU A 256 19.04 16.51 2.06
N ALA A 257 20.33 16.20 1.93
CA ALA A 257 21.02 16.13 0.64
C ALA A 257 20.31 15.19 -0.36
N GLY A 258 20.51 15.43 -1.66
CA GLY A 258 19.96 14.56 -2.72
C GLY A 258 20.33 13.10 -2.48
N GLY A 259 19.40 12.19 -2.78
CA GLY A 259 19.50 10.75 -2.52
C GLY A 259 18.92 10.29 -1.18
N SER A 260 18.79 11.18 -0.18
CA SER A 260 18.34 10.82 1.17
C SER A 260 16.98 10.10 1.21
N VAL A 261 16.04 10.50 0.36
CA VAL A 261 14.70 9.89 0.30
C VAL A 261 14.80 8.46 -0.23
N SER A 262 15.61 8.25 -1.27
CA SER A 262 15.89 6.93 -1.84
C SER A 262 16.63 6.04 -0.85
N HIS A 263 17.67 6.52 -0.18
CA HIS A 263 18.39 5.73 0.83
C HIS A 263 17.48 5.28 1.96
N LEU A 264 16.64 6.19 2.48
CA LEU A 264 15.67 5.86 3.52
C LEU A 264 14.63 4.84 3.02
N TYR A 265 14.18 4.97 1.77
CA TYR A 265 13.26 4.01 1.17
C TYR A 265 13.86 2.60 1.08
N TYR A 266 15.09 2.46 0.58
CA TYR A 266 15.75 1.16 0.44
C TYR A 266 16.07 0.52 1.80
N ALA A 267 16.51 1.32 2.78
CA ALA A 267 16.71 0.84 4.15
C ALA A 267 15.39 0.34 4.78
N ASP A 268 14.30 1.13 4.67
CA ASP A 268 12.97 0.72 5.15
C ASP A 268 12.46 -0.56 4.46
N ARG A 269 12.76 -0.77 3.17
CA ARG A 269 12.42 -2.03 2.49
C ARG A 269 13.11 -3.25 3.11
N ILE A 270 14.39 -3.13 3.46
CA ILE A 270 15.13 -4.21 4.13
C ILE A 270 14.60 -4.42 5.56
N ALA A 271 14.37 -3.35 6.32
CA ALA A 271 13.85 -3.43 7.68
C ALA A 271 12.45 -4.09 7.74
N GLN A 272 11.64 -3.95 6.69
CA GLN A 272 10.32 -4.57 6.61
C GLN A 272 10.35 -6.08 6.33
N LEU A 273 11.48 -6.66 5.92
CA LEU A 273 11.59 -8.10 5.67
C LEU A 273 11.35 -8.92 6.95
N PRO A 274 12.13 -8.76 8.04
CA PRO A 274 11.89 -9.49 9.28
C PRO A 274 10.52 -9.16 9.88
N LEU A 275 10.16 -7.88 9.92
CA LEU A 275 8.89 -7.41 10.48
C LEU A 275 7.70 -8.03 9.76
N GLY A 276 7.76 -8.09 8.42
CA GLY A 276 6.71 -8.65 7.60
C GLY A 276 6.55 -10.17 7.76
N VAL A 277 7.62 -10.91 8.06
CA VAL A 277 7.56 -12.37 8.26
C VAL A 277 7.12 -12.69 9.69
N ILE A 278 7.83 -12.15 10.68
CA ILE A 278 7.63 -12.46 12.10
C ILE A 278 6.36 -11.81 12.61
N GLY A 279 6.19 -10.50 12.40
CA GLY A 279 5.07 -9.73 12.94
C GLY A 279 3.73 -10.19 12.37
N VAL A 280 3.66 -10.47 11.06
CA VAL A 280 2.43 -10.96 10.43
C VAL A 280 2.12 -12.41 10.85
N ALA A 281 3.12 -13.29 10.90
CA ALA A 281 2.91 -14.67 11.34
C ALA A 281 2.41 -14.72 12.79
N MET A 282 3.06 -13.98 13.69
CA MET A 282 2.65 -13.91 15.10
C MET A 282 1.27 -13.26 15.24
N GLY A 283 1.01 -12.13 14.61
CA GLY A 283 -0.28 -11.45 14.71
C GLY A 283 -1.45 -12.29 14.19
N THR A 284 -1.28 -12.99 13.07
CA THR A 284 -2.34 -13.84 12.49
C THR A 284 -2.60 -15.11 13.28
N ALA A 285 -1.57 -15.72 13.89
CA ALA A 285 -1.72 -16.90 14.73
C ALA A 285 -2.28 -16.56 16.12
N LEU A 286 -1.89 -15.39 16.67
CA LEU A 286 -2.18 -15.00 18.03
C LEU A 286 -3.62 -14.50 18.21
N LEU A 287 -4.08 -13.63 17.30
CA LEU A 287 -5.36 -12.92 17.45
C LEU A 287 -6.56 -13.86 17.68
N PRO A 288 -6.78 -14.92 16.87
CA PRO A 288 -7.93 -15.81 17.05
C PRO A 288 -7.90 -16.59 18.36
N THR A 289 -6.70 -16.90 18.86
CA THR A 289 -6.52 -17.62 20.12
C THR A 289 -6.78 -16.70 21.30
N LEU A 290 -6.17 -15.50 21.31
CA LEU A 290 -6.40 -14.50 22.33
C LEU A 290 -7.85 -14.04 22.39
N SER A 291 -8.50 -13.77 21.24
CA SER A 291 -9.92 -13.37 21.23
C SER A 291 -10.83 -14.42 21.86
N ARG A 292 -10.53 -15.71 21.67
CA ARG A 292 -11.30 -16.81 22.26
C ARG A 292 -11.10 -16.89 23.77
N GLN A 293 -9.85 -16.81 24.23
CA GLN A 293 -9.51 -16.88 25.66
C GLN A 293 -10.10 -15.68 26.43
N VAL A 294 -10.01 -14.47 25.86
CA VAL A 294 -10.57 -13.25 26.49
C VAL A 294 -12.09 -13.33 26.57
N VAL A 295 -12.77 -13.75 25.49
CA VAL A 295 -14.24 -13.92 25.52
C VAL A 295 -14.66 -15.04 26.48
N GLY A 296 -13.84 -16.07 26.63
CA GLY A 296 -14.03 -17.15 27.60
C GLY A 296 -13.73 -16.78 29.05
N ASN A 297 -13.33 -15.53 29.35
CA ASN A 297 -12.83 -15.08 30.66
C ASN A 297 -11.63 -15.91 31.19
N GLU A 298 -10.82 -16.46 30.28
CA GLU A 298 -9.62 -17.24 30.58
C GLU A 298 -8.38 -16.33 30.71
N SER A 299 -8.32 -15.51 31.76
CA SER A 299 -7.27 -14.49 31.92
C SER A 299 -5.84 -15.05 32.01
N GLU A 300 -5.62 -16.14 32.77
CA GLU A 300 -4.30 -16.75 32.89
C GLU A 300 -3.80 -17.37 31.55
N PRO A 301 -4.59 -18.19 30.84
CA PRO A 301 -4.22 -18.66 29.50
C PRO A 301 -3.97 -17.53 28.49
N ALA A 302 -4.76 -16.45 28.55
CA ALA A 302 -4.55 -15.29 27.69
C ALA A 302 -3.20 -14.61 27.95
N LEU A 303 -2.84 -14.40 29.21
CA LEU A 303 -1.54 -13.83 29.60
C LEU A 303 -0.37 -14.74 29.17
N ALA A 304 -0.48 -16.05 29.40
CA ALA A 304 0.54 -17.00 28.98
C ALA A 304 0.73 -16.99 27.45
N THR A 305 -0.36 -16.96 26.70
CA THR A 305 -0.36 -16.90 25.24
C THR A 305 0.28 -15.60 24.72
N GLN A 306 -0.01 -14.47 25.36
CA GLN A 306 0.61 -13.19 25.04
C GLN A 306 2.11 -13.19 25.35
N ASN A 307 2.53 -13.67 26.53
CA ASN A 307 3.93 -13.74 26.91
C ASN A 307 4.74 -14.61 25.95
N GLN A 308 4.22 -15.78 25.60
CA GLN A 308 4.84 -16.67 24.63
C GLN A 308 4.98 -15.99 23.27
N ALA A 309 3.99 -15.20 22.84
CA ALA A 309 4.06 -14.47 21.59
C ALA A 309 5.12 -13.37 21.59
N VAL A 310 5.24 -12.63 22.69
CA VAL A 310 6.28 -11.62 22.88
C VAL A 310 7.65 -12.29 22.90
N GLU A 311 7.81 -13.39 23.63
CA GLU A 311 9.05 -14.15 23.71
C GLU A 311 9.50 -14.65 22.33
N PHE A 312 8.63 -15.32 21.58
CA PHE A 312 8.96 -15.74 20.20
C PHE A 312 9.26 -14.56 19.29
N SER A 313 8.50 -13.46 19.40
CA SER A 313 8.76 -12.26 18.60
C SER A 313 10.15 -11.70 18.88
N LEU A 314 10.58 -11.64 20.14
CA LEU A 314 11.91 -11.18 20.54
C LEU A 314 13.02 -12.15 20.10
N ILE A 315 12.80 -13.47 20.24
CA ILE A 315 13.75 -14.52 19.81
C ILE A 315 14.07 -14.39 18.32
N PHE A 316 13.13 -13.97 17.47
CA PHE A 316 13.39 -13.76 16.05
C PHE A 316 13.80 -12.32 15.72
N ALA A 317 13.21 -11.32 16.38
CA ALA A 317 13.46 -9.91 16.06
C ALA A 317 14.85 -9.44 16.50
N ILE A 318 15.32 -9.84 17.69
CA ILE A 318 16.63 -9.40 18.20
C ILE A 318 17.78 -9.91 17.32
N PRO A 319 17.85 -11.22 16.96
CA PRO A 319 18.90 -11.70 16.06
C PRO A 319 18.80 -11.09 14.66
N ALA A 320 17.58 -10.86 14.15
CA ALA A 320 17.40 -10.22 12.86
C ALA A 320 17.88 -8.77 12.87
N ALA A 321 17.56 -8.00 13.92
CA ALA A 321 18.05 -6.64 14.09
C ALA A 321 19.58 -6.60 14.22
N LEU A 322 20.16 -7.49 15.03
CA LEU A 322 21.62 -7.59 15.18
C LEU A 322 22.30 -7.98 13.86
N ALA A 323 21.73 -8.91 13.10
CA ALA A 323 22.24 -9.28 11.79
C ALA A 323 22.19 -8.09 10.83
N LEU A 324 21.04 -7.42 10.72
CA LEU A 324 20.91 -6.24 9.86
C LEU A 324 21.83 -5.09 10.29
N PHE A 325 22.13 -4.95 11.58
CA PHE A 325 23.11 -3.99 12.09
C PHE A 325 24.55 -4.34 11.70
N VAL A 326 24.97 -5.60 11.93
CA VAL A 326 26.37 -6.03 11.74
C VAL A 326 26.73 -6.22 10.28
N ILE A 327 25.82 -6.77 9.47
CA ILE A 327 26.07 -7.07 8.04
C ILE A 327 25.26 -6.16 7.11
N ALA A 328 24.86 -4.97 7.57
CA ALA A 328 24.09 -3.99 6.80
C ALA A 328 24.67 -3.76 5.40
N GLU A 329 25.97 -3.47 5.33
CA GLU A 329 26.67 -3.14 4.09
C GLU A 329 26.67 -4.33 3.11
N SER A 330 26.93 -5.55 3.60
CA SER A 330 26.89 -6.75 2.76
C SER A 330 25.48 -7.03 2.22
N VAL A 331 24.45 -6.81 3.04
CA VAL A 331 23.05 -6.98 2.62
C VAL A 331 22.69 -5.96 1.54
N VAL A 332 23.01 -4.69 1.75
CA VAL A 332 22.73 -3.62 0.78
C VAL A 332 23.52 -3.82 -0.51
N PHE A 333 24.81 -4.19 -0.40
CA PHE A 333 25.67 -4.49 -1.54
C PHE A 333 25.04 -5.57 -2.45
N VAL A 334 24.71 -6.73 -1.88
CA VAL A 334 24.13 -7.86 -2.64
C VAL A 334 22.77 -7.50 -3.25
N LEU A 335 21.96 -6.74 -2.52
CA LEU A 335 20.59 -6.43 -2.92
C LEU A 335 20.48 -5.25 -3.88
N PHE A 336 21.34 -4.25 -3.80
CA PHE A 336 21.12 -2.99 -4.51
C PHE A 336 22.32 -2.48 -5.30
N GLU A 337 23.56 -2.79 -4.92
CA GLU A 337 24.75 -2.28 -5.63
C GLU A 337 24.88 -2.87 -7.03
N ARG A 338 24.39 -2.12 -8.02
CA ARG A 338 24.39 -2.45 -9.45
C ARG A 338 23.77 -1.32 -10.25
N GLY A 339 24.22 -1.17 -11.50
CA GLY A 339 23.68 -0.16 -12.41
C GLY A 339 23.90 1.25 -11.88
N ALA A 340 22.83 2.02 -11.74
CA ALA A 340 22.86 3.39 -11.23
C ALA A 340 23.03 3.48 -9.70
N PHE A 341 22.93 2.37 -8.96
CA PHE A 341 23.16 2.34 -7.52
C PHE A 341 24.63 2.01 -7.23
N THR A 342 25.33 2.99 -6.69
CA THR A 342 26.79 3.00 -6.51
C THR A 342 27.22 2.49 -5.14
N SER A 343 28.53 2.24 -4.97
CA SER A 343 29.09 1.87 -3.66
C SER A 343 28.95 2.97 -2.60
N ALA A 344 28.89 4.24 -3.01
CA ALA A 344 28.58 5.34 -2.10
C ALA A 344 27.13 5.25 -1.61
N ASP A 345 26.20 4.86 -2.48
CA ASP A 345 24.81 4.65 -2.08
C ASP A 345 24.68 3.46 -1.12
N THR A 346 25.48 2.40 -1.32
CA THR A 346 25.55 1.26 -0.41
C THR A 346 25.96 1.66 0.99
N SER A 347 27.04 2.43 1.14
CA SER A 347 27.54 2.81 2.46
C SER A 347 26.56 3.71 3.21
N VAL A 348 25.92 4.67 2.52
CA VAL A 348 24.91 5.56 3.12
C VAL A 348 23.65 4.77 3.50
N THR A 349 23.12 3.93 2.60
CA THR A 349 21.94 3.12 2.90
C THR A 349 22.19 2.11 4.02
N ALA A 350 23.40 1.52 4.09
CA ALA A 350 23.78 0.62 5.18
C ALA A 350 23.83 1.35 6.53
N ALA A 351 24.37 2.57 6.56
CA ALA A 351 24.39 3.40 7.76
C ALA A 351 22.98 3.84 8.21
N VAL A 352 22.04 4.04 7.29
CA VAL A 352 20.63 4.33 7.61
C VAL A 352 19.89 3.09 8.11
N LEU A 353 20.29 1.90 7.64
CA LEU A 353 19.68 0.62 8.04
C LEU A 353 20.10 0.17 9.46
N ALA A 354 21.36 0.42 9.84
CA ALA A 354 21.94 0.02 11.12
C ALA A 354 21.50 0.93 12.26
#